data_AF-A0A9Q0SPH7-F1
#
_entry.id   AF-A0A9Q0SPH7-F1
#
_cell.length_a   1.000
_cell.length_b   1.000
_cell.length_c   1.000
_cell.angle_alpha   90.00
_cell.angle_beta   90.00
_cell.angle_gamma   90.00
#
_symmetry.space_group_name_H-M   'P 1'
#
loop_
_entity.id
_entity.type
_entity.pdbx_description
1 polymer ?
#
loop_
_entity_poly.entity_id
_entity_poly.type
_entity_poly.pdbx_seq_one_letter_code
_entity_poly.pdbx_strand_id
1 'polypeptide(L)'
;MIRRSLRTPMVRFLRENLEKAGCGVSENFFKAVNCDKSIAGGYVRGKGIMVCSNHMNIQDDVNQVVAHELIHAYDDCQAANLDWADCAHHACSEIRAGHLSGDCHYKRELLRGYIKLRGHEQVCSLSFIQDIMGSENSLKPGV
;
A
#
# COMPACT_ATOMS: atom_id res chain seq x y z
N MET A 1 3.30 -15.38 7.54
CA MET A 1 2.74 -14.14 8.11
C MET A 1 1.51 -13.65 7.33
N ILE A 2 1.50 -13.72 5.99
CA ILE A 2 0.33 -13.32 5.15
C ILE A 2 -0.98 -13.99 5.59
N ARG A 3 -1.01 -15.32 5.77
CA ARG A 3 -2.23 -16.04 6.21
C ARG A 3 -2.84 -15.51 7.52
N ARG A 4 -2.02 -14.97 8.43
CA ARG A 4 -2.50 -14.34 9.67
C ARG A 4 -3.09 -12.95 9.40
N SER A 5 -2.47 -12.18 8.50
CA SER A 5 -2.97 -10.89 8.04
C SER A 5 -4.37 -11.00 7.43
N LEU A 6 -4.63 -12.05 6.64
CA LEU A 6 -5.95 -12.32 6.04
C LEU A 6 -7.10 -12.51 7.05
N ARG A 7 -6.78 -12.73 8.33
CA ARG A 7 -7.77 -12.88 9.42
C ARG A 7 -7.99 -11.60 10.21
N THR A 8 -7.21 -10.55 9.96
CA THR A 8 -7.37 -9.27 10.65
C THR A 8 -8.68 -8.59 10.23
N PRO A 9 -9.35 -7.85 11.12
CA PRO A 9 -10.62 -7.20 10.81
C PRO A 9 -10.56 -6.30 9.57
N MET A 10 -9.48 -5.52 9.44
CA MET A 10 -9.29 -4.60 8.32
C MET A 10 -9.12 -5.32 6.98
N VAL A 11 -8.26 -6.34 6.92
CA VAL A 11 -8.05 -7.09 5.67
C VAL A 11 -9.30 -7.88 5.29
N ARG A 12 -10.03 -8.44 6.26
CA ARG A 12 -11.33 -9.07 6.01
C ARG A 12 -12.33 -8.07 5.43
N PHE A 13 -12.45 -6.90 6.04
CA PHE A 13 -13.33 -5.84 5.56
C PHE A 13 -12.99 -5.42 4.12
N LEU A 14 -11.70 -5.22 3.80
CA LEU A 14 -11.28 -4.85 2.44
C LEU A 14 -11.61 -5.94 1.42
N ARG A 15 -11.33 -7.22 1.74
CA ARG A 15 -11.66 -8.35 0.86
C ARG A 15 -13.16 -8.49 0.62
N GLU A 16 -13.97 -8.32 1.67
CA GLU A 16 -15.43 -8.37 1.56
C GLU A 16 -15.98 -7.22 0.69
N ASN A 17 -15.37 -6.03 0.73
CA ASN A 17 -15.79 -4.91 -0.11
C ASN A 17 -15.30 -5.03 -1.55
N LEU A 18 -14.11 -5.60 -1.79
CA LEU A 18 -13.64 -5.99 -3.12
C LEU A 18 -14.59 -6.99 -3.78
N GLU A 19 -15.03 -8.01 -3.02
CA GLU A 19 -16.02 -8.98 -3.50
C GLU A 19 -17.33 -8.29 -3.91
N LYS A 20 -17.85 -7.39 -3.06
CA LYS A 20 -19.07 -6.62 -3.35
C LYS A 20 -18.92 -5.68 -4.55
N ALA A 21 -17.72 -5.20 -4.83
CA ALA A 21 -17.41 -4.37 -5.98
C ALA A 21 -17.22 -5.19 -7.28
N GLY A 22 -17.30 -6.53 -7.22
CA GLY A 22 -17.14 -7.41 -8.38
C GLY A 22 -15.69 -7.79 -8.71
N CYS A 23 -14.75 -7.49 -7.82
CA CYS A 23 -13.32 -7.76 -7.97
C CYS A 23 -12.78 -8.61 -6.83
N GLY A 24 -13.49 -9.70 -6.55
CA GLY A 24 -13.12 -10.70 -5.56
C GLY A 24 -11.68 -11.17 -5.68
N VAL A 25 -11.00 -11.34 -4.54
CA VAL A 25 -9.58 -11.75 -4.49
C VAL A 25 -9.43 -13.14 -3.87
N SER A 26 -8.80 -14.05 -4.62
CA SER A 26 -8.52 -15.42 -4.20
C SER A 26 -7.25 -15.52 -3.34
N GLU A 27 -6.97 -16.69 -2.76
CA GLU A 27 -5.76 -16.90 -1.95
C GLU A 27 -4.46 -16.74 -2.76
N ASN A 28 -4.48 -17.04 -4.07
CA ASN A 28 -3.31 -16.87 -4.95
C ASN A 28 -3.02 -15.41 -5.32
N PHE A 29 -3.90 -14.50 -4.91
CA PHE A 29 -3.74 -13.06 -5.09
C PHE A 29 -2.60 -12.48 -4.23
N PHE A 30 -2.19 -13.17 -3.16
CA PHE A 30 -1.13 -12.71 -2.25
C PHE A 30 0.11 -13.58 -2.39
N LYS A 31 1.26 -12.99 -2.72
CA LYS A 31 2.53 -13.71 -2.92
C LYS A 31 3.60 -13.16 -2.00
N ALA A 32 4.21 -14.05 -1.22
CA ALA A 32 5.45 -13.73 -0.52
C ALA A 32 6.62 -13.88 -1.51
N VAL A 33 7.45 -12.87 -1.61
CA VAL A 33 8.63 -12.85 -2.48
C VAL A 33 9.86 -12.37 -1.69
N ASN A 34 11.04 -12.62 -2.23
CA ASN A 34 12.27 -11.96 -1.81
C ASN A 34 12.53 -10.80 -2.76
N CYS A 35 12.83 -9.64 -2.20
CA CYS A 35 13.08 -8.41 -2.95
C CYS A 35 14.52 -7.95 -2.71
N ASP A 36 15.20 -7.54 -3.78
CA ASP A 36 16.55 -6.96 -3.66
C ASP A 36 16.49 -5.48 -3.25
N LYS A 37 15.40 -4.81 -3.64
CA LYS A 37 15.12 -3.42 -3.27
C LYS A 37 14.43 -3.37 -1.91
N SER A 38 14.73 -2.33 -1.14
CA SER A 38 14.13 -2.05 0.17
C SER A 38 12.70 -1.53 0.06
N ILE A 39 11.82 -2.33 -0.55
CA ILE A 39 10.37 -2.08 -0.65
C ILE A 39 9.61 -3.09 0.21
N ALA A 40 8.44 -2.70 0.70
CA ALA A 40 7.62 -3.53 1.59
C ALA A 40 6.73 -4.51 0.81
N GLY A 41 6.18 -4.07 -0.31
CA GLY A 41 5.27 -4.82 -1.15
C GLY A 41 4.86 -4.03 -2.38
N GLY A 42 3.83 -4.50 -3.06
CA GLY A 42 3.21 -3.78 -4.17
C GLY A 42 2.04 -4.54 -4.79
N TYR A 43 1.01 -3.80 -5.17
CA TYR A 43 -0.09 -4.24 -6.00
C TYR A 43 0.27 -4.11 -7.48
N VAL A 44 -0.04 -5.15 -8.26
CA VAL A 44 0.10 -5.14 -9.71
C VAL A 44 -1.21 -5.58 -10.35
N ARG A 45 -1.77 -4.70 -11.20
CA ARG A 45 -3.01 -4.95 -11.95
C ARG A 45 -2.96 -6.30 -12.66
N GLY A 46 -3.99 -7.12 -12.44
CA GLY A 46 -4.12 -8.48 -13.00
C GLY A 46 -3.19 -9.55 -12.42
N LYS A 47 -2.21 -9.21 -11.56
CA LYS A 47 -1.31 -10.19 -10.92
C LYS A 47 -1.56 -10.35 -9.42
N GLY A 48 -1.99 -9.29 -8.74
CA GLY A 48 -2.26 -9.26 -7.30
C GLY A 48 -1.17 -8.58 -6.50
N ILE A 49 -1.09 -8.94 -5.22
CA ILE A 49 -0.26 -8.32 -4.19
C ILE A 49 1.00 -9.15 -3.97
N MET A 50 2.14 -8.48 -4.00
CA MET A 50 3.43 -9.02 -3.60
C MET A 50 3.84 -8.43 -2.25
N VAL A 51 4.35 -9.27 -1.35
CA VAL A 51 4.89 -8.87 -0.06
C VAL A 51 6.36 -9.30 0.00
N CYS A 52 7.26 -8.34 0.20
CA CYS A 52 8.70 -8.58 0.29
C CYS A 52 9.05 -9.14 1.67
N SER A 53 8.92 -10.46 1.79
CA SER A 53 8.99 -11.17 3.07
C SER A 53 10.36 -11.06 3.77
N ASN A 54 11.43 -10.85 3.01
CA ASN A 54 12.79 -10.66 3.53
C ASN A 54 13.02 -9.30 4.21
N HIS A 55 12.07 -8.36 4.12
CA HIS A 55 12.12 -7.07 4.80
C HIS A 55 11.13 -6.93 5.96
N MET A 56 10.39 -8.01 6.29
CA MET A 56 9.33 -8.00 7.29
C MET A 56 9.78 -8.73 8.55
N ASN A 57 9.77 -8.02 9.68
CA ASN A 57 10.25 -8.59 10.95
C ASN A 57 9.09 -8.94 11.89
N ILE A 58 8.00 -8.18 11.85
CA ILE A 58 6.85 -8.38 12.75
C ILE A 58 5.54 -8.54 11.98
N GLN A 59 4.57 -9.22 12.60
CA GLN A 59 3.27 -9.49 11.97
C GLN A 59 2.52 -8.19 11.62
N ASP A 60 2.75 -7.13 12.39
CA ASP A 60 2.13 -5.82 12.17
C ASP A 60 2.56 -5.22 10.82
N ASP A 61 3.81 -5.41 10.38
CA ASP A 61 4.28 -4.92 9.07
C ASP A 61 3.52 -5.60 7.93
N VAL A 62 3.40 -6.93 8.00
CA VAL A 62 2.67 -7.71 6.99
C VAL A 62 1.17 -7.39 7.00
N ASN A 63 0.60 -7.06 8.17
CA ASN A 63 -0.79 -6.64 8.26
C ASN A 63 -1.01 -5.31 7.52
N GLN A 64 -0.15 -4.33 7.77
CA GLN A 64 -0.25 -3.00 7.17
C GLN A 64 0.01 -3.06 5.66
N VAL A 65 1.06 -3.75 5.20
CA VAL A 65 1.36 -3.89 3.76
C VAL A 65 0.18 -4.54 3.04
N VAL A 66 -0.35 -5.65 3.55
CA VAL A 66 -1.50 -6.31 2.90
C VAL A 66 -2.73 -5.40 2.87
N ALA A 67 -2.98 -4.61 3.91
CA ALA A 67 -4.08 -3.66 3.91
C ALA A 67 -3.85 -2.52 2.90
N HIS A 68 -2.64 -1.96 2.85
CA HIS A 68 -2.22 -0.90 1.92
C HIS A 68 -2.44 -1.34 0.47
N GLU A 69 -1.89 -2.49 0.11
CA GLU A 69 -1.99 -3.00 -1.27
C GLU A 69 -3.42 -3.46 -1.64
N LEU A 70 -4.25 -3.84 -0.67
CA LEU A 70 -5.67 -4.12 -0.93
C LEU A 70 -6.48 -2.84 -1.18
N ILE A 71 -6.07 -1.70 -0.60
CA ILE A 71 -6.68 -0.41 -0.91
C ILE A 71 -6.34 -0.04 -2.36
N HIS A 72 -5.08 -0.18 -2.79
CA HIS A 72 -4.73 -0.03 -4.21
C HIS A 72 -5.54 -0.94 -5.14
N ALA A 73 -5.73 -2.21 -4.76
CA ALA A 73 -6.58 -3.11 -5.52
C ALA A 73 -8.05 -2.66 -5.57
N TYR A 74 -8.57 -2.12 -4.47
CA TYR A 74 -9.94 -1.59 -4.42
C TYR A 74 -10.11 -0.34 -5.28
N ASP A 75 -9.11 0.53 -5.25
CA ASP A 75 -9.05 1.75 -6.04
C ASP A 75 -9.04 1.42 -7.53
N ASP A 76 -8.19 0.47 -7.94
CA ASP A 76 -8.09 -0.04 -9.32
C ASP A 76 -9.42 -0.63 -9.81
N CYS A 77 -10.12 -1.33 -8.92
CA CYS A 77 -11.38 -1.98 -9.21
C CYS A 77 -12.54 -1.01 -9.39
N GLN A 78 -12.65 0.00 -8.52
CA GLN A 78 -13.79 0.91 -8.50
C GLN A 78 -13.62 2.11 -9.43
N ALA A 79 -12.39 2.60 -9.60
CA ALA A 79 -12.16 3.82 -10.36
C ALA A 79 -12.10 3.51 -11.86
N ALA A 80 -13.16 3.89 -12.58
CA ALA A 80 -13.27 3.70 -14.03
C ALA A 80 -12.10 4.31 -14.85
N ASN A 81 -11.42 5.33 -14.31
CA ASN A 81 -10.35 6.06 -14.99
C ASN A 81 -9.04 6.11 -14.18
N LEU A 82 -8.77 5.13 -13.31
CA LEU A 82 -7.48 5.11 -12.59
C LEU A 82 -6.34 4.72 -13.53
N ASP A 83 -5.44 5.67 -13.73
CA ASP A 83 -4.21 5.49 -14.48
C ASP A 83 -3.01 5.52 -13.54
N TRP A 84 -2.32 4.39 -13.41
CA TRP A 84 -1.11 4.28 -12.59
C TRP A 84 0.10 4.99 -13.20
N ALA A 85 0.03 5.41 -14.47
CA ALA A 85 1.03 6.27 -15.09
C ALA A 85 0.80 7.76 -14.82
N ASP A 86 -0.39 8.15 -14.36
CA ASP A 86 -0.69 9.51 -13.94
C ASP A 86 -0.26 9.71 -12.48
N CYS A 87 0.70 10.61 -12.25
CA CYS A 87 1.24 10.86 -10.92
C CYS A 87 0.18 11.36 -9.93
N ALA A 88 -0.82 12.12 -10.38
CA ALA A 88 -1.88 12.60 -9.50
C ALA A 88 -2.80 11.44 -9.08
N HIS A 89 -3.14 10.55 -10.01
CA HIS A 89 -3.91 9.35 -9.70
C HIS A 89 -3.18 8.42 -8.74
N HIS A 90 -1.89 8.15 -9.01
CA HIS A 90 -1.06 7.32 -8.15
C HIS A 90 -0.93 7.95 -6.75
N ALA A 91 -0.56 9.23 -6.66
CA ALA A 91 -0.46 9.94 -5.39
C ALA A 91 -1.77 9.94 -4.59
N CYS A 92 -2.93 10.12 -5.25
CA CYS A 92 -4.23 10.03 -4.57
C CYS A 92 -4.47 8.64 -3.95
N SER A 93 -4.10 7.58 -4.66
CA SER A 93 -4.22 6.21 -4.15
C SER A 93 -3.26 5.95 -2.99
N GLU A 94 -2.00 6.42 -3.06
CA GLU A 94 -1.04 6.30 -1.94
C GLU A 94 -1.48 7.05 -0.69
N ILE A 95 -2.01 8.27 -0.83
CA ILE A 95 -2.55 9.04 0.31
C ILE A 95 -3.67 8.26 1.00
N ARG A 96 -4.60 7.70 0.20
CA ARG A 96 -5.71 6.90 0.73
C ARG A 96 -5.21 5.60 1.37
N ALA A 97 -4.26 4.92 0.74
CA ALA A 97 -3.68 3.69 1.24
C ALA A 97 -2.90 3.92 2.54
N GLY A 98 -2.06 4.95 2.62
CA GLY A 98 -1.30 5.30 3.82
C GLY A 98 -2.19 5.72 5.00
N HIS A 99 -3.30 6.42 4.73
CA HIS A 99 -4.29 6.78 5.73
C HIS A 99 -5.07 5.54 6.23
N LEU A 100 -5.74 4.82 5.32
CA LEU A 100 -6.69 3.78 5.70
C LEU A 100 -6.03 2.46 6.12
N SER A 101 -4.81 2.15 5.67
CA SER A 101 -4.04 0.98 6.15
C SER A 101 -3.47 1.19 7.55
N GLY A 102 -3.48 2.43 8.05
CA GLY A 102 -2.83 2.82 9.29
C GLY A 102 -1.31 2.97 9.16
N ASP A 103 -0.76 3.08 7.96
CA ASP A 103 0.68 3.33 7.76
C ASP A 103 1.12 4.62 8.45
N CYS A 104 0.33 5.68 8.28
CA CYS A 104 0.54 6.98 8.89
C CYS A 104 -0.06 7.12 10.29
N HIS A 105 -0.49 6.01 10.91
CA HIS A 105 -1.03 6.05 12.26
C HIS A 105 0.02 6.50 13.27
N TYR A 106 -0.34 7.40 14.20
CA TYR A 106 0.59 8.04 15.14
C TYR A 106 1.51 7.05 15.87
N LYS A 107 0.99 5.89 16.29
CA LYS A 107 1.80 4.83 16.93
C LYS A 107 2.99 4.38 16.07
N ARG A 108 2.80 4.21 14.76
CA ARG A 108 3.87 3.82 13.84
C ARG A 108 4.83 4.96 13.59
N GLU A 109 4.31 6.16 13.42
CA GLU A 109 5.12 7.38 13.28
C GLU A 109 6.01 7.60 14.50
N LEU A 110 5.49 7.40 15.71
CA LEU A 110 6.26 7.46 16.95
C LEU A 110 7.37 6.40 16.98
N LEU A 111 7.09 5.16 16.53
CA LEU A 111 8.10 4.09 16.43
C LEU A 111 9.16 4.37 15.35
N ARG A 112 8.81 5.15 14.32
CA ARG A 112 9.74 5.69 13.31
C ARG A 112 10.52 6.92 13.81
N GLY A 113 10.24 7.41 15.01
CA GLY A 113 10.91 8.55 15.63
C GLY A 113 10.24 9.90 15.41
N TYR A 114 9.07 9.95 14.78
CA TYR A 114 8.29 11.17 14.58
C TYR A 114 7.40 11.45 15.79
N ILE A 115 7.74 12.49 16.56
CA ILE A 115 7.07 12.84 17.83
C ILE A 115 5.98 13.92 17.71
N LYS A 116 5.82 14.52 16.52
CA LYS A 116 4.86 15.60 16.33
C LYS A 116 3.44 15.03 16.40
N LEU A 117 2.59 15.57 17.28
CA LEU A 117 1.20 15.13 17.42
C LEU A 117 0.24 15.81 16.44
N ARG A 118 0.37 17.12 16.26
CA ARG A 118 -0.52 17.87 15.36
C ARG A 118 -0.01 17.82 13.94
N GLY A 119 -0.87 17.42 13.01
CA GLY A 119 -0.56 17.44 11.58
C GLY A 119 0.32 16.28 11.11
N HIS A 120 0.60 15.27 11.96
CA HIS A 120 1.53 14.19 11.62
C HIS A 120 1.05 13.36 10.43
N GLU A 121 -0.25 13.06 10.41
CA GLU A 121 -0.86 12.24 9.39
C GLU A 121 -0.80 12.92 8.02
N GLN A 122 -1.09 14.22 7.95
CA GLN A 122 -0.94 14.98 6.71
C GLN A 122 0.52 14.97 6.24
N VAL A 123 1.48 15.14 7.14
CA VAL A 123 2.91 15.13 6.79
C VAL A 123 3.33 13.75 6.26
N CYS A 124 2.93 12.68 6.93
CA CYS A 124 3.20 11.31 6.49
C CYS A 124 2.51 11.00 5.15
N SER A 125 1.23 11.33 4.98
CA SER A 125 0.54 11.11 3.71
C SER A 125 1.17 11.90 2.55
N LEU A 126 1.72 13.09 2.81
CA LEU A 126 2.41 13.90 1.81
C LEU A 126 3.82 13.37 1.46
N SER A 127 4.45 12.54 2.31
CA SER A 127 5.76 11.97 1.97
C SER A 127 5.67 11.01 0.79
N PHE A 128 4.55 10.30 0.62
CA PHE A 128 4.32 9.46 -0.56
C PHE A 128 4.38 10.27 -1.87
N ILE A 129 3.94 11.53 -1.87
CA ILE A 129 4.05 12.39 -3.06
C ILE A 129 5.52 12.60 -3.43
N GLN A 130 6.40 12.81 -2.45
CA GLN A 130 7.83 13.00 -2.71
C GLN A 130 8.45 11.76 -3.36
N ASP A 131 8.03 10.57 -2.92
CA ASP A 131 8.51 9.30 -3.48
C ASP A 131 8.05 9.10 -4.93
N ILE A 132 6.77 9.38 -5.22
CA ILE A 132 6.21 9.31 -6.59
C ILE A 132 6.91 10.30 -7.52
N MET A 133 7.02 11.57 -7.10
CA MET A 133 7.65 12.62 -7.91
C MET A 133 9.18 12.41 -8.05
N GLY A 134 9.83 11.78 -7.07
CA GLY A 134 11.24 11.42 -7.12
C GLY A 134 11.55 10.30 -8.13
N SER A 135 10.59 9.40 -8.37
CA SER A 135 10.73 8.30 -9.32
C SER A 135 10.80 8.75 -10.78
N GLU A 136 10.14 9.87 -11.15
CA GLU A 136 10.18 10.43 -12.51
C GLU A 136 11.58 10.89 -12.94
N ASN A 137 12.37 11.46 -12.01
CA ASN A 137 13.74 11.90 -12.32
C ASN A 137 14.69 10.73 -12.61
N SER A 138 14.28 9.49 -12.33
CA SER A 138 15.02 8.27 -12.69
C SER A 138 14.54 7.62 -14.00
N LEU A 139 13.44 8.11 -14.58
CA LEU A 139 12.79 7.58 -15.79
C LEU A 139 12.86 8.53 -16.99
N LYS A 140 13.46 9.71 -16.85
CA LYS A 140 13.84 10.51 -18.03
C LYS A 140 14.90 9.74 -18.81
N PRO A 141 14.64 9.29 -20.06
CA PRO A 141 15.71 8.79 -20.90
C PRO A 141 16.71 9.94 -21.06
N GLY A 142 17.98 9.65 -20.82
CA GLY A 142 19.06 10.59 -21.13
C GLY A 142 18.91 11.07 -22.56
N VAL A 143 18.89 12.39 -22.72
CA VAL A 143 19.25 13.06 -23.97
C VAL A 143 20.72 12.77 -24.24
#